data_AF-A0A178HUY7-F1
#
_entry.id   AF-A0A178HUY7-F1
#
_cell.length_a   1.000
_cell.length_b   1.000
_cell.length_c   1.000
_cell.angle_alpha   90.00
_cell.angle_beta   90.00
_cell.angle_gamma   90.00
#
_symmetry.space_group_name_H-M   'P 1'
#
loop_
_entity.id
_entity.type
_entity.pdbx_description
1 polymer ?
#
loop_
_entity_poly.entity_id
_entity_poly.type
_entity_poly.pdbx_seq_one_letter_code
_entity_poly.pdbx_strand_id
1 'polypeptide(L)'
;MARRRALEIRPSDRFIADTHFSHQSMLTQCARPFDTVDEMNQHMIESWNAVVDDDTVVWHLGDFSWWKQPQQEYAVIFDQLRGRKRLLIGNHDPEPVMKLKWDQIYMGVVIGHEKSSDTKVALSHYPMREWPEFFRGAIHFHGHTHSNLPSSNRSWDVGVDNQGYVPLTLSEIRARMDLLPNLDFVGVESPDFVVGRKGDDVEAIEVKP
;
A
#
# COMPACT_ATOMS: atom_id res chain seq x y z
N MET A 1 24.76 10.27 -10.82
CA MET A 1 23.82 9.58 -9.90
C MET A 1 23.47 8.22 -10.49
N ALA A 2 23.74 7.12 -9.79
CA ALA A 2 23.28 5.81 -10.24
C ALA A 2 21.75 5.81 -10.25
N ARG A 3 21.11 5.54 -11.40
CA ARG A 3 19.69 5.25 -11.45
C ARG A 3 19.44 4.07 -10.50
N ARG A 4 18.67 4.28 -9.42
CA ARG A 4 18.17 3.16 -8.60
C ARG A 4 17.45 2.23 -9.56
N ARG A 5 17.96 1.00 -9.72
CA ARG A 5 17.34 -0.01 -10.55
C ARG A 5 15.98 -0.34 -9.94
N ALA A 6 14.91 -0.28 -10.73
CA ALA A 6 13.59 -0.71 -10.29
C ALA A 6 13.66 -2.17 -9.81
N LEU A 7 12.95 -2.46 -8.72
CA LEU A 7 12.83 -3.81 -8.19
C LEU A 7 11.99 -4.65 -9.16
N GLU A 8 12.36 -5.91 -9.37
CA GLU A 8 11.57 -6.78 -10.22
C GLU A 8 10.33 -7.27 -9.45
N ILE A 9 9.16 -7.08 -10.06
CA ILE A 9 7.90 -7.72 -9.66
C ILE A 9 7.69 -8.88 -10.63
N ARG A 10 7.49 -10.08 -10.11
CA ARG A 10 7.13 -11.24 -10.94
C ARG A 10 5.61 -11.34 -11.07
N PRO A 11 5.07 -11.95 -12.14
CA PRO A 11 3.62 -12.16 -12.28
C PRO A 11 2.97 -12.91 -11.11
N SER A 12 3.72 -13.77 -10.42
CA SER A 12 3.28 -14.52 -9.25
C SER A 12 3.49 -13.80 -7.92
N ASP A 13 4.11 -12.62 -7.90
CA ASP A 13 4.24 -11.84 -6.68
C ASP A 13 2.87 -11.32 -6.25
N ARG A 14 2.61 -11.34 -4.94
CA ARG A 14 1.34 -10.91 -4.35
C ARG A 14 1.53 -9.70 -3.44
N PHE A 15 0.48 -8.90 -3.27
CA PHE A 15 0.47 -7.65 -2.52
C PHE A 15 -0.65 -7.66 -1.48
N ILE A 16 -0.37 -7.13 -0.30
CA ILE A 16 -1.29 -6.97 0.83
C ILE A 16 -0.75 -5.92 1.79
N ALA A 17 -1.60 -5.30 2.60
CA ALA A 17 -1.19 -4.41 3.70
C ALA A 17 -2.18 -4.49 4.87
N ASP A 18 -1.83 -3.82 5.96
CA ASP A 18 -2.74 -3.51 7.05
C ASP A 18 -3.40 -4.75 7.67
N THR A 19 -2.69 -5.89 7.68
CA THR A 19 -3.25 -7.11 8.29
C THR A 19 -3.57 -6.88 9.75
N HIS A 20 -2.81 -6.03 10.45
CA HIS A 20 -3.04 -5.69 11.86
C HIS A 20 -3.35 -6.95 12.69
N PHE A 21 -2.57 -8.01 12.46
CA PHE A 21 -2.71 -9.26 13.20
C PHE A 21 -2.73 -8.98 14.71
N SER A 22 -3.66 -9.62 15.41
CA SER A 22 -3.82 -9.52 16.85
C SER A 22 -4.23 -8.12 17.37
N HIS A 23 -4.83 -7.29 16.51
CA HIS A 23 -5.36 -5.97 16.89
C HIS A 23 -6.89 -6.00 17.08
N GLN A 24 -7.35 -6.23 18.32
CA GLN A 24 -8.78 -6.34 18.66
C GLN A 24 -9.62 -5.14 18.20
N SER A 25 -9.08 -3.92 18.24
CA SER A 25 -9.81 -2.71 17.84
C SER A 25 -10.21 -2.70 16.37
N MET A 26 -9.55 -3.48 15.51
CA MET A 26 -9.88 -3.52 14.07
C MET A 26 -11.26 -4.12 13.80
N LEU A 27 -11.75 -4.99 14.69
CA LEU A 27 -13.10 -5.56 14.60
C LEU A 27 -14.17 -4.45 14.62
N THR A 28 -13.94 -3.37 15.36
CA THR A 28 -14.88 -2.25 15.48
C THR A 28 -14.49 -1.08 14.60
N GLN A 29 -13.23 -0.65 14.60
CA GLN A 29 -12.77 0.55 13.90
C GLN A 29 -12.82 0.42 12.38
N CYS A 30 -12.56 -0.80 11.87
CA CYS A 30 -12.62 -1.10 10.44
C CYS A 30 -13.80 -2.04 10.10
N ALA A 31 -14.70 -2.26 11.07
CA ALA A 31 -15.86 -3.14 10.93
C ALA A 31 -15.52 -4.53 10.35
N ARG A 32 -14.36 -5.10 10.76
CA ARG A 32 -13.97 -6.44 10.29
C ARG A 32 -14.97 -7.47 10.83
N PRO A 33 -15.51 -8.36 9.98
CA PRO A 33 -16.68 -9.17 10.30
C PRO A 33 -16.29 -10.45 11.06
N PHE A 34 -15.61 -10.31 12.19
CA PHE A 34 -15.22 -11.42 13.06
C PHE A 34 -15.65 -11.13 14.49
N ASP A 35 -16.05 -12.16 15.23
CA ASP A 35 -16.47 -12.02 16.62
C ASP A 35 -15.26 -11.85 17.55
N THR A 36 -14.11 -12.42 17.17
CA THR A 36 -12.87 -12.38 17.97
C THR A 36 -11.64 -12.11 17.12
N VAL A 37 -10.59 -11.61 17.77
CA VAL A 37 -9.29 -11.39 17.13
C VAL A 37 -8.63 -12.70 16.69
N ASP A 38 -8.87 -13.80 17.42
CA ASP A 38 -8.33 -15.12 17.08
C ASP A 38 -8.99 -15.68 15.82
N GLU A 39 -10.30 -15.52 15.68
CA GLU A 39 -11.04 -15.86 14.45
C GLU A 39 -10.54 -15.05 13.25
N MET A 40 -10.37 -13.73 13.42
CA MET A 40 -9.80 -12.86 12.40
C MET A 40 -8.40 -13.32 11.98
N ASN A 41 -7.53 -13.58 12.95
CA ASN A 41 -6.17 -14.03 12.70
C ASN A 41 -6.16 -15.35 11.92
N GLN A 42 -6.94 -16.33 12.36
CA GLN A 42 -7.04 -17.64 11.72
C GLN A 42 -7.56 -17.54 10.29
N HIS A 43 -8.62 -16.76 10.07
CA HIS A 43 -9.19 -16.56 8.74
C HIS A 43 -8.18 -15.90 7.77
N MET A 44 -7.43 -14.90 8.23
CA MET A 44 -6.41 -14.24 7.41
C MET A 44 -5.23 -15.18 7.10
N ILE A 45 -4.79 -16.01 8.06
CA ILE A 45 -3.75 -17.02 7.85
C ILE A 45 -4.20 -18.06 6.81
N GLU A 46 -5.43 -18.56 6.92
CA GLU A 46 -6.00 -19.52 5.96
C GLU A 46 -6.13 -18.92 4.57
N SER A 47 -6.67 -17.70 4.47
CA SER A 47 -6.84 -16.97 3.20
C SER A 47 -5.49 -16.67 2.53
N TRP A 48 -4.47 -16.30 3.31
CA TRP A 48 -3.10 -16.13 2.85
C TRP A 48 -2.55 -17.45 2.29
N ASN A 49 -2.61 -18.52 3.09
CA ASN A 49 -2.00 -19.81 2.75
C ASN A 49 -2.74 -20.57 1.64
N ALA A 50 -3.99 -20.20 1.34
CA ALA A 50 -4.75 -20.75 0.22
C ALA A 50 -4.20 -20.32 -1.15
N VAL A 51 -3.50 -19.18 -1.23
CA VAL A 51 -3.03 -18.61 -2.50
C VAL A 51 -1.50 -18.42 -2.56
N VAL A 52 -0.80 -18.67 -1.46
CA VAL A 52 0.64 -18.50 -1.32
C VAL A 52 1.31 -19.86 -1.13
N ASP A 53 2.19 -20.22 -2.08
CA ASP A 53 3.12 -21.34 -1.95
C ASP A 53 4.49 -20.88 -1.42
N ASP A 54 5.43 -21.81 -1.24
CA ASP A 54 6.74 -21.52 -0.66
C ASP A 54 7.63 -20.64 -1.54
N ASP A 55 7.40 -20.60 -2.86
CA ASP A 55 8.19 -19.82 -3.83
C ASP A 55 7.62 -18.43 -4.14
N THR A 56 6.34 -18.23 -3.81
CA THR A 56 5.59 -16.99 -3.92
C THR A 56 6.26 -15.90 -3.09
N VAL A 57 6.47 -14.72 -3.68
CA VAL A 57 6.90 -13.55 -2.93
C VAL A 57 5.68 -12.72 -2.60
N VAL A 58 5.51 -12.39 -1.33
CA VAL A 58 4.44 -11.51 -0.86
C VAL A 58 5.04 -10.19 -0.39
N TRP A 59 4.58 -9.11 -0.97
CA TRP A 59 4.87 -7.75 -0.56
C TRP A 59 3.82 -7.30 0.46
N HIS A 60 4.25 -7.13 1.70
CA HIS A 60 3.44 -6.56 2.77
C HIS A 60 3.71 -5.06 2.87
N LEU A 61 2.74 -4.21 2.52
CA LEU A 61 2.89 -2.76 2.48
C LEU A 61 2.54 -2.12 3.83
N GLY A 62 3.14 -2.67 4.90
CA GLY A 62 3.14 -2.09 6.24
C GLY A 62 1.97 -2.50 7.13
N ASP A 63 2.12 -2.22 8.41
CA ASP A 63 1.16 -2.46 9.48
C ASP A 63 0.78 -3.96 9.62
N PHE A 64 1.81 -4.78 9.82
CA PHE A 64 1.68 -6.23 9.88
C PHE A 64 0.87 -6.72 11.09
N SER A 65 1.18 -6.22 12.28
CA SER A 65 0.57 -6.68 13.53
C SER A 65 0.44 -5.55 14.54
N TRP A 66 -0.43 -5.74 15.54
CA TRP A 66 -0.61 -4.77 16.61
C TRP A 66 0.70 -4.51 17.35
N TRP A 67 1.22 -3.29 17.25
CA TRP A 67 2.54 -2.88 17.75
C TRP A 67 2.76 -3.02 19.27
N LYS A 68 1.71 -3.27 20.05
CA LYS A 68 1.79 -3.52 21.51
C LYS A 68 1.81 -5.02 21.88
N GLN A 69 1.81 -5.92 20.89
CA GLN A 69 1.97 -7.35 21.14
C GLN A 69 3.32 -7.65 21.80
N PRO A 70 3.39 -8.67 22.67
CA PRO A 70 4.67 -9.23 23.10
C PRO A 70 5.49 -9.67 21.88
N GLN A 71 6.80 -9.44 21.92
CA GLN A 71 7.68 -9.66 20.77
C GLN A 71 7.59 -11.09 20.19
N GLN A 72 7.36 -12.09 21.05
CA GLN A 72 7.28 -13.49 20.66
C GLN A 72 6.05 -13.78 19.79
N GLU A 73 4.94 -13.07 20.01
CA GLU A 73 3.68 -13.30 19.31
C GLU A 73 3.76 -12.91 17.83
N TYR A 74 4.59 -11.92 17.49
CA TYR A 74 4.84 -11.56 16.09
C TYR A 74 5.41 -12.74 15.30
N ALA A 75 6.35 -13.49 15.89
CA ALA A 75 6.99 -14.62 15.23
C ALA A 75 6.04 -15.81 15.08
N VAL A 76 5.16 -16.04 16.07
CA VAL A 76 4.16 -17.13 16.05
C VAL A 76 3.23 -16.99 14.84
N ILE A 77 2.72 -15.79 14.57
CA ILE A 77 1.87 -15.56 13.39
C ILE A 77 2.70 -15.57 12.12
N PHE A 78 3.86 -14.90 12.11
CA PHE A 78 4.70 -14.80 10.92
C PHE A 78 5.15 -16.16 10.38
N ASP A 79 5.52 -17.10 11.26
CA ASP A 79 6.00 -18.43 10.89
C ASP A 79 4.86 -19.34 10.36
N GLN A 80 3.58 -18.99 10.58
CA GLN A 80 2.43 -19.69 10.01
C GLN A 80 2.11 -19.25 8.57
N LEU A 81 2.58 -18.08 8.14
CA LEU A 81 2.33 -17.55 6.80
C LEU A 81 3.32 -18.17 5.81
N ARG A 82 2.82 -18.74 4.72
CA ARG A 82 3.64 -19.30 3.63
C ARG A 82 4.34 -18.22 2.81
N GLY A 83 5.27 -18.67 1.97
CA GLY A 83 5.98 -17.84 0.99
C GLY A 83 7.11 -16.99 1.54
N ARG A 84 7.77 -16.28 0.63
CA ARG A 84 8.86 -15.34 0.91
C ARG A 84 8.30 -13.94 1.10
N LYS A 85 8.48 -13.37 2.27
CA LYS A 85 7.79 -12.15 2.68
C LYS A 85 8.72 -10.94 2.60
N ARG A 86 8.29 -9.89 1.92
CA ARG A 86 8.98 -8.59 1.87
C ARG A 86 8.15 -7.55 2.60
N LEU A 87 8.77 -6.75 3.45
CA LEU A 87 8.10 -5.68 4.19
C LEU A 87 8.42 -4.32 3.56
N LEU A 88 7.41 -3.51 3.32
CA LEU A 88 7.55 -2.06 3.23
C LEU A 88 6.98 -1.49 4.52
N ILE A 89 7.82 -0.86 5.33
CA ILE A 89 7.50 -0.48 6.71
C ILE A 89 6.32 0.51 6.76
N GLY A 90 5.29 0.16 7.55
CA GLY A 90 4.20 1.03 7.96
C GLY A 90 4.46 1.76 9.27
N ASN A 91 3.54 2.62 9.69
CA ASN A 91 3.72 3.38 10.93
C ASN A 91 3.47 2.59 12.22
N HIS A 92 2.84 1.43 12.12
CA HIS A 92 2.62 0.51 13.23
C HIS A 92 3.56 -0.70 13.20
N ASP A 93 4.66 -0.65 12.44
CA ASP A 93 5.68 -1.70 12.45
C ASP A 93 6.89 -1.31 13.32
N PRO A 94 6.91 -1.69 14.62
CA PRO A 94 8.04 -1.40 15.50
C PRO A 94 9.24 -2.30 15.16
N GLU A 95 10.39 -2.01 15.78
CA GLU A 95 11.63 -2.77 15.58
C GLU A 95 11.48 -4.30 15.74
N PRO A 96 10.70 -4.84 16.70
CA PRO A 96 10.45 -6.27 16.79
C PRO A 96 9.82 -6.88 15.53
N VAL A 97 8.89 -6.17 14.86
CA VAL A 97 8.29 -6.62 13.59
C VAL A 97 9.33 -6.60 12.47
N MET A 98 10.17 -5.58 12.42
CA MET A 98 11.26 -5.48 11.44
C MET A 98 12.34 -6.57 11.62
N LYS A 99 12.44 -7.19 12.80
CA LYS A 99 13.40 -8.27 13.09
C LYS A 99 12.89 -9.68 12.75
N LEU A 100 11.66 -9.81 12.25
CA LEU A 100 11.15 -11.09 11.75
C LEU A 100 11.93 -11.54 10.50
N LYS A 101 11.69 -12.77 10.05
CA LYS A 101 12.42 -13.40 8.93
C LYS A 101 11.92 -12.89 7.56
N TRP A 102 11.88 -11.57 7.39
CA TRP A 102 11.59 -10.93 6.10
C TRP A 102 12.76 -11.15 5.13
N ASP A 103 12.46 -11.47 3.88
CA ASP A 103 13.47 -11.60 2.81
C ASP A 103 14.14 -10.25 2.55
N GLN A 104 13.34 -9.20 2.49
CA GLN A 104 13.78 -7.82 2.24
C GLN A 104 12.86 -6.86 2.99
N ILE A 105 13.43 -5.75 3.44
CA ILE A 105 12.72 -4.67 4.13
C ILE A 105 13.01 -3.36 3.42
N TYR A 106 11.97 -2.57 3.19
CA TYR A 106 12.04 -1.28 2.53
C TYR A 106 11.39 -0.19 3.38
N MET A 107 11.77 1.05 3.12
CA MET A 107 11.25 2.24 3.78
C MET A 107 10.96 3.33 2.75
N GLY A 108 9.87 4.06 2.95
CA GLY A 108 9.40 5.07 2.01
C GLY A 108 8.86 4.46 0.73
N VAL A 109 8.99 5.20 -0.37
CA VAL A 109 8.51 4.73 -1.68
C VAL A 109 9.56 3.89 -2.41
N VAL A 110 9.13 2.75 -2.95
CA VAL A 110 9.93 1.91 -3.85
C VAL A 110 9.22 1.74 -5.18
N ILE A 111 10.00 1.56 -6.24
CA ILE A 111 9.48 1.34 -7.59
C ILE A 111 9.75 -0.10 -7.99
N GLY A 112 8.67 -0.85 -8.16
CA GLY A 112 8.67 -2.16 -8.79
C GLY A 112 8.37 -2.07 -10.28
N HIS A 113 8.87 -3.03 -11.05
CA HIS A 113 8.61 -3.17 -12.47
C HIS A 113 8.29 -4.62 -12.79
N GLU A 114 7.06 -4.86 -13.25
CA GLU A 114 6.62 -6.13 -13.78
C GLU A 114 6.86 -6.13 -15.29
N LYS A 115 7.91 -6.82 -15.72
CA LYS A 115 8.43 -6.71 -17.09
C LYS A 115 7.51 -7.30 -18.15
N SER A 116 6.65 -8.27 -17.80
CA SER A 116 5.82 -8.97 -18.80
C SER A 116 4.64 -8.12 -19.26
N SER A 117 4.08 -7.30 -18.36
CA SER A 117 3.08 -6.28 -18.70
C SER A 117 3.67 -4.88 -18.95
N ASP A 118 4.98 -4.71 -18.77
CA ASP A 118 5.67 -3.40 -18.73
C ASP A 118 5.06 -2.40 -17.72
N THR A 119 4.53 -2.91 -16.61
CA THR A 119 3.88 -2.08 -15.59
C THR A 119 4.86 -1.67 -14.50
N LYS A 120 5.00 -0.37 -14.27
CA LYS A 120 5.69 0.17 -13.08
C LYS A 120 4.70 0.42 -11.97
N VAL A 121 5.10 0.04 -10.75
CA VAL A 121 4.28 0.19 -9.54
C VAL A 121 5.08 0.95 -8.49
N ALA A 122 4.54 2.10 -8.06
CA ALA A 122 5.01 2.79 -6.87
C ALA A 122 4.37 2.14 -5.63
N LEU A 123 5.20 1.50 -4.80
CA LEU A 123 4.79 0.87 -3.55
C LEU A 123 5.15 1.82 -2.41
N SER A 124 4.21 2.09 -1.52
CA SER A 124 4.39 2.85 -0.27
C SER A 124 3.34 2.38 0.73
N HIS A 125 3.56 2.53 2.03
CA HIS A 125 2.49 2.28 3.00
C HIS A 125 1.43 3.38 2.90
N TYR A 126 1.86 4.64 2.86
CA TYR A 126 0.99 5.79 2.75
C TYR A 126 0.53 6.05 1.31
N PRO A 127 -0.73 6.49 1.11
CA PRO A 127 -1.19 7.00 -0.17
C PRO A 127 -0.46 8.31 -0.52
N MET A 128 -0.16 8.50 -1.79
CA MET A 128 0.43 9.73 -2.29
C MET A 128 -0.46 10.39 -3.33
N ARG A 129 -0.56 11.74 -3.27
CA ARG A 129 -1.27 12.54 -4.27
C ARG A 129 -0.59 12.46 -5.66
N GLU A 130 0.74 12.38 -5.66
CA GLU A 130 1.59 12.11 -6.81
C GLU A 130 2.72 11.19 -6.35
N TRP A 131 3.13 10.23 -7.18
CA TRP A 131 4.17 9.24 -6.86
C TRP A 131 5.27 9.22 -7.93
N PRO A 132 6.43 8.58 -7.65
CA PRO A 132 7.49 8.51 -8.65
C PRO A 132 7.00 7.82 -9.93
N GLU A 133 7.37 8.39 -11.08
CA GLU A 133 6.95 7.95 -12.40
C GLU A 133 5.43 8.13 -12.70
N PHE A 134 4.71 8.94 -11.91
CA PHE A 134 3.28 9.26 -12.12
C PHE A 134 2.97 9.72 -13.56
N PHE A 135 3.68 10.74 -14.07
CA PHE A 135 3.51 11.23 -15.45
C PHE A 135 4.02 10.27 -16.52
N ARG A 136 4.67 9.16 -16.14
CA ARG A 136 5.12 8.09 -17.04
C ARG A 136 4.21 6.87 -16.98
N GLY A 137 3.04 6.99 -16.34
CA GLY A 137 2.02 5.96 -16.32
C GLY A 137 2.21 4.87 -15.25
N ALA A 138 3.11 5.06 -14.27
CA ALA A 138 3.19 4.14 -13.14
C ALA A 138 1.88 4.16 -12.35
N ILE A 139 1.44 3.00 -11.86
CA ILE A 139 0.34 2.90 -10.90
C ILE A 139 0.89 2.91 -9.47
N HIS A 140 0.01 3.09 -8.48
CA HIS A 140 0.38 3.18 -7.07
C HIS A 140 -0.36 2.15 -6.22
N PHE A 141 0.37 1.37 -5.42
CA PHE A 141 -0.21 0.57 -4.35
C PHE A 141 0.15 1.16 -3.00
N HIS A 142 -0.86 1.26 -2.14
CA HIS A 142 -0.72 1.71 -0.76
C HIS A 142 -1.55 0.87 0.21
N GLY A 143 -1.35 1.09 1.50
CA GLY A 143 -2.24 0.61 2.57
C GLY A 143 -2.78 1.81 3.36
N HIS A 144 -2.70 1.71 4.69
CA HIS A 144 -2.88 2.78 5.68
C HIS A 144 -4.30 3.34 5.82
N THR A 145 -5.06 3.41 4.72
CA THR A 145 -6.33 4.16 4.72
C THR A 145 -7.52 3.34 5.19
N HIS A 146 -7.40 2.02 5.24
CA HIS A 146 -8.49 1.12 5.64
C HIS A 146 -9.78 1.42 4.87
N SER A 147 -9.69 1.58 3.54
CA SER A 147 -10.81 1.93 2.65
C SER A 147 -11.44 3.31 2.84
N ASN A 148 -10.86 4.17 3.68
CA ASN A 148 -11.36 5.55 3.85
C ASN A 148 -10.92 6.50 2.72
N LEU A 149 -9.97 6.08 1.87
CA LEU A 149 -9.60 6.77 0.64
C LEU A 149 -10.04 5.93 -0.56
N PRO A 150 -10.89 6.47 -1.46
CA PRO A 150 -11.32 5.73 -2.64
C PRO A 150 -10.14 5.32 -3.53
N SER A 151 -10.10 4.05 -3.92
CA SER A 151 -9.21 3.56 -4.97
C SER A 151 -9.63 4.11 -6.35
N SER A 152 -8.72 4.04 -7.32
CA SER A 152 -8.91 4.50 -8.70
C SER A 152 -8.24 3.55 -9.69
N ASN A 153 -8.39 3.82 -10.99
CA ASN A 153 -7.66 3.07 -12.02
C ASN A 153 -6.13 3.33 -12.05
N ARG A 154 -5.63 4.20 -11.15
CA ARG A 154 -4.22 4.61 -11.04
C ARG A 154 -3.61 4.34 -9.67
N SER A 155 -4.43 4.20 -8.63
CA SER A 155 -3.99 3.97 -7.25
C SER A 155 -4.93 2.99 -6.55
N TRP A 156 -4.38 2.00 -5.84
CA TRP A 156 -5.14 0.96 -5.16
C TRP A 156 -4.68 0.73 -3.73
N ASP A 157 -5.64 0.67 -2.80
CA ASP A 157 -5.41 0.27 -1.42
C ASP A 157 -5.31 -1.27 -1.35
N VAL A 158 -4.10 -1.81 -1.16
CA VAL A 158 -3.85 -3.24 -0.95
C VAL A 158 -4.11 -3.69 0.49
N GLY A 159 -4.57 -2.78 1.36
CA GLY A 159 -5.04 -3.09 2.71
C GLY A 159 -6.18 -4.11 2.69
N VAL A 160 -6.19 -5.03 3.67
CA VAL A 160 -7.20 -6.09 3.77
C VAL A 160 -8.63 -5.57 3.82
N ASP A 161 -8.81 -4.37 4.35
CA ASP A 161 -10.11 -3.72 4.49
C ASP A 161 -10.66 -3.21 3.13
N ASN A 162 -9.81 -3.06 2.10
CA ASN A 162 -10.20 -2.65 0.74
C ASN A 162 -10.23 -3.84 -0.23
N GLN A 163 -9.13 -4.61 -0.29
CA GLN A 163 -9.00 -5.68 -1.29
C GLN A 163 -9.57 -7.04 -0.85
N GLY A 164 -9.89 -7.18 0.43
CA GLY A 164 -10.22 -8.44 1.09
C GLY A 164 -9.02 -9.11 1.76
N TYR A 165 -9.28 -10.12 2.58
CA TYR A 165 -8.31 -10.80 3.46
C TYR A 165 -7.33 -11.76 2.74
N VAL A 166 -7.09 -11.55 1.44
CA VAL A 166 -6.25 -12.42 0.59
C VAL A 166 -5.19 -11.60 -0.15
N PRO A 167 -3.91 -12.03 -0.21
CA PRO A 167 -2.90 -11.37 -1.03
C PRO A 167 -3.18 -11.56 -2.52
N LEU A 168 -3.11 -10.48 -3.30
CA LEU A 168 -3.47 -10.48 -4.72
C LEU A 168 -2.26 -10.21 -5.61
N THR A 169 -2.24 -10.82 -6.80
CA THR A 169 -1.27 -10.53 -7.85
C THR A 169 -1.55 -9.18 -8.51
N LEU A 170 -0.55 -8.64 -9.21
CA LEU A 170 -0.71 -7.40 -9.98
C LEU A 170 -1.85 -7.49 -11.00
N SER A 171 -2.03 -8.64 -11.68
CA SER A 171 -3.10 -8.80 -12.67
C SER A 171 -4.50 -8.84 -12.02
N GLU A 172 -4.65 -9.52 -10.87
CA GLU A 172 -5.90 -9.53 -10.10
C GLU A 172 -6.28 -8.13 -9.61
N ILE A 173 -5.31 -7.37 -9.09
CA ILE A 173 -5.52 -5.98 -8.67
C ILE A 173 -5.87 -5.11 -9.88
N ARG A 174 -5.14 -5.25 -10.99
CA ARG A 174 -5.36 -4.44 -12.18
C ARG A 174 -6.75 -4.64 -12.77
N ALA A 175 -7.23 -5.88 -12.83
CA ALA A 175 -8.58 -6.20 -13.29
C ALA A 175 -9.67 -5.49 -12.45
N ARG A 176 -9.43 -5.24 -11.16
CA ARG A 176 -10.33 -4.45 -10.30
C ARG A 176 -10.18 -2.96 -10.54
N MET A 177 -8.94 -2.47 -10.63
CA MET A 177 -8.64 -1.07 -10.91
C MET A 177 -9.24 -0.59 -12.24
N ASP A 178 -9.26 -1.44 -13.27
CA ASP A 178 -9.81 -1.11 -14.59
C ASP A 178 -11.33 -0.83 -14.55
N LEU A 179 -12.02 -1.23 -13.47
CA LEU A 179 -13.45 -0.94 -13.24
C LEU A 179 -13.68 0.41 -12.52
N LEU A 180 -12.63 1.07 -12.05
CA LEU A 180 -12.71 2.28 -11.23
C LEU A 180 -12.50 3.55 -12.06
N PRO A 181 -13.00 4.71 -11.58
CA PRO A 181 -12.73 5.99 -12.23
C PRO A 181 -11.23 6.34 -12.17
N ASN A 182 -10.82 7.24 -13.07
CA ASN A 182 -9.58 7.98 -12.88
C ASN A 182 -9.81 9.11 -11.88
N LEU A 183 -9.03 9.13 -10.79
CA LEU A 183 -9.08 10.16 -9.75
C LEU A 183 -7.74 10.90 -9.62
N ASP A 184 -6.98 11.01 -10.72
CA ASP A 184 -5.73 11.77 -10.72
C ASP A 184 -5.95 13.29 -10.73
N PHE A 185 -4.86 14.04 -10.49
CA PHE A 185 -4.86 15.50 -10.41
C PHE A 185 -4.29 16.16 -11.67
N VAL A 186 -4.19 15.43 -12.78
CA VAL A 186 -3.63 15.97 -14.02
C VAL A 186 -4.59 17.02 -14.58
N GLY A 187 -4.09 18.24 -14.80
CA GLY A 187 -4.89 19.34 -15.33
C GLY A 187 -5.76 20.06 -14.29
N VAL A 188 -5.67 19.68 -13.01
CA VAL A 188 -6.29 20.45 -11.93
C VAL A 188 -5.45 21.70 -11.68
N GLU A 189 -6.04 22.88 -11.89
CA GLU A 189 -5.37 24.15 -11.61
C GLU A 189 -4.98 24.25 -10.13
N SER A 190 -3.72 24.60 -9.89
CA SER A 190 -3.26 24.96 -8.55
C SER A 190 -3.45 26.45 -8.35
N PRO A 191 -4.06 26.89 -7.24
CA PRO A 191 -4.16 28.32 -6.95
C PRO A 191 -2.77 28.96 -6.96
N ASP A 192 -2.64 30.11 -7.63
CA ASP A 192 -1.41 30.89 -7.59
C ASP A 192 -1.46 31.88 -6.42
N PHE A 193 -0.61 31.64 -5.43
CA PHE A 193 -0.43 32.55 -4.30
C PHE A 193 0.86 33.38 -4.44
N VAL A 194 1.59 33.24 -5.56
CA VAL A 194 2.85 33.95 -5.81
C VAL A 194 2.57 35.19 -6.64
N VAL A 195 2.50 36.34 -5.96
CA VAL A 195 2.34 37.65 -6.62
C VAL A 195 3.44 37.88 -7.65
N GLY A 196 3.06 38.17 -8.90
CA GLY A 196 3.98 38.55 -9.97
C GLY A 196 4.57 37.36 -10.74
N ARG A 197 3.97 36.17 -10.63
CA ARG A 197 4.29 35.05 -11.51
C ARG A 197 3.74 35.37 -12.91
N LYS A 198 4.49 35.01 -13.96
CA LYS A 198 4.15 35.34 -15.35
C LYS A 198 2.71 34.91 -15.68
N GLY A 199 1.85 35.89 -15.95
CA GLY A 199 0.42 35.73 -16.18
C GLY A 199 -0.44 36.78 -15.44
N ASP A 200 0.14 37.42 -14.42
CA ASP A 200 -0.52 38.48 -13.65
C ASP A 200 -0.46 39.84 -14.38
N ASP A 201 -1.37 40.07 -15.34
CA ASP A 201 -1.81 41.43 -15.65
C ASP A 201 -2.73 41.89 -14.48
N VAL A 202 -2.12 42.20 -13.34
CA VAL A 202 -2.83 42.78 -12.20
C VAL A 202 -3.08 44.26 -12.47
N GLU A 203 -4.28 44.60 -12.94
CA GLU A 203 -4.85 45.92 -12.70
C GLU A 203 -4.82 46.18 -11.20
N ALA A 204 -4.06 47.19 -10.79
CA ALA A 204 -3.94 47.60 -9.41
C ALA A 204 -5.33 47.94 -8.85
N ILE A 205 -5.78 47.17 -7.86
CA ILE A 205 -6.98 47.52 -7.09
C ILE A 205 -6.61 48.73 -6.22
N GLU A 206 -7.02 49.93 -6.65
CA GLU A 206 -6.99 51.13 -5.81
C GLU A 206 -7.96 50.94 -4.64
N VAL A 207 -7.40 50.71 -3.45
CA VAL A 207 -8.15 50.87 -2.20
C VAL A 207 -8.23 52.38 -1.93
N LYS A 208 -9.41 52.96 -2.16
CA LYS A 208 -9.70 54.35 -1.76
C LYS A 208 -9.80 54.47 -0.23
N PRO A 209 -9.37 55.63 0.33
CA PRO A 209 -9.18 55.83 1.77
C PRO A 209 -10.46 55.79 2.60
#